data_AF-A0A7W4FCZ4-F1
#
_entry.id   AF-A0A7W4FCZ4-F1
#
_cell.length_a   1.000
_cell.length_b   1.000
_cell.length_c   1.000
_cell.angle_alpha   90.00
_cell.angle_beta   90.00
_cell.angle_gamma   90.00
#
_symmetry.space_group_name_H-M   'P 1'
#
loop_
_entity.id
_entity.type
_entity.pdbx_description
1 polymer ?
#
loop_
_entity_poly.entity_id
_entity_poly.type
_entity_poly.pdbx_seq_one_letter_code
_entity_poly.pdbx_strand_id
1 'polypeptide(L)'
;MPTSPKAALALQQGESAARRSQATGPALPLFGHVTRLMGFRLQTDLHEWASEIGVRLPLGTKRQERIDLIARRGILFIHVPKNAGTSVATALYGRALSHESMRLFLDAAPRLARTLPSVAILRDPVERFASAYRYARDGGSRHRNVAPPFRDRYMRFGSVDDALDHLEQARSLYHIDHIFRPQSWYITDRQGRPAVRHLIDLRDIAHLPDRVPELRTLRLPHLNESRSYPLTLTDRQQERIRAFYRADFALFDGR
;
A
#
# COMPACT_ATOMS: atom_id res chain seq x y z
N MET A 1 -57.97 -14.59 12.00
CA MET A 1 -56.64 -15.24 12.02
C MET A 1 -55.69 -14.41 11.17
N PRO A 2 -54.70 -13.73 11.75
CA PRO A 2 -53.83 -12.81 11.01
C PRO A 2 -52.62 -13.57 10.45
N THR A 3 -52.46 -13.59 9.13
CA THR A 3 -51.20 -13.97 8.48
C THR A 3 -50.34 -12.71 8.35
N SER A 4 -49.22 -12.72 9.07
CA SER A 4 -48.29 -11.59 9.21
C SER A 4 -47.63 -11.18 7.87
N PRO A 5 -47.39 -9.87 7.63
CA PRO A 5 -46.68 -9.35 6.46
C PRO A 5 -45.19 -9.73 6.40
N LYS A 6 -44.67 -10.49 7.37
CA LYS A 6 -43.28 -10.99 7.38
C LYS A 6 -43.03 -12.15 6.41
N ALA A 7 -44.05 -12.86 5.94
CA ALA A 7 -43.87 -14.00 5.03
C ALA A 7 -43.64 -13.58 3.57
N ALA A 8 -44.22 -12.46 3.13
CA ALA A 8 -44.08 -11.97 1.75
C ALA A 8 -42.69 -11.34 1.48
N LEU A 9 -42.04 -10.76 2.49
CA LEU A 9 -40.72 -10.15 2.34
C LEU A 9 -39.57 -11.17 2.25
N ALA A 10 -39.77 -12.39 2.78
CA ALA A 10 -38.78 -13.47 2.73
C ALA A 10 -38.67 -14.12 1.34
N LEU A 11 -39.77 -14.15 0.57
CA LEU A 11 -39.79 -14.72 -0.79
C LEU A 11 -39.17 -13.76 -1.84
N GLN A 12 -39.36 -12.45 -1.68
CA GLN A 12 -38.69 -11.45 -2.55
C GLN A 12 -37.18 -11.31 -2.29
N GLN A 13 -36.71 -11.61 -1.07
CA GLN A 13 -35.28 -11.63 -0.74
C GLN A 13 -34.56 -12.91 -1.19
N GLY A 14 -35.31 -14.02 -1.36
CA GLY A 14 -34.78 -15.28 -1.90
C GLY A 14 -34.53 -15.25 -3.41
N GLU A 15 -35.35 -14.55 -4.19
CA GLU A 15 -35.20 -14.47 -5.66
C GLU A 15 -34.15 -13.46 -6.11
N SER A 16 -33.81 -12.45 -5.29
CA SER A 16 -32.73 -11.48 -5.57
C SER A 16 -31.33 -12.07 -5.36
N ALA A 17 -31.19 -13.07 -4.48
CA ALA A 17 -29.92 -13.76 -4.21
C ALA A 17 -29.53 -14.76 -5.32
N ALA A 18 -30.50 -15.25 -6.09
CA ALA A 18 -30.28 -16.25 -7.13
C ALA A 18 -29.83 -15.69 -8.51
N ARG A 19 -29.80 -14.35 -8.68
CA ARG A 19 -29.34 -13.70 -9.93
C ARG A 19 -27.97 -13.02 -9.85
N ARG A 20 -27.17 -13.29 -8.82
CA ARG A 20 -25.82 -12.69 -8.63
C ARG A 20 -24.63 -13.65 -8.76
N SER A 21 -24.79 -14.82 -9.38
CA SER A 21 -23.69 -15.80 -9.50
C SER A 21 -23.30 -16.22 -10.92
N GLN A 22 -23.55 -15.40 -11.94
CA GLN A 22 -23.02 -15.66 -13.29
C GLN A 22 -22.50 -14.38 -13.95
N ALA A 23 -21.33 -13.95 -13.51
CA ALA A 23 -20.42 -13.13 -14.31
C ALA A 23 -18.98 -13.62 -14.05
N THR A 24 -18.74 -14.92 -14.22
CA THR A 24 -17.39 -15.48 -14.34
C THR A 24 -16.90 -15.27 -15.77
N GLY A 25 -16.38 -14.07 -16.05
CA GLY A 25 -15.59 -13.82 -17.25
C GLY A 25 -14.18 -14.43 -17.13
N PRO A 26 -13.60 -15.02 -18.20
CA PRO A 26 -12.37 -15.82 -18.13
C PRO A 26 -11.07 -14.99 -18.08
N ALA A 27 -11.08 -13.76 -17.57
CA ALA A 27 -9.92 -12.86 -17.63
C ALA A 27 -8.89 -13.06 -16.48
N LEU A 28 -9.26 -13.76 -15.41
CA LEU A 28 -8.44 -13.91 -14.20
C LEU A 28 -7.24 -14.88 -14.30
N PRO A 29 -7.30 -16.00 -15.05
CA PRO A 29 -6.13 -16.88 -15.19
C PRO A 29 -5.02 -16.21 -16.00
N LEU A 30 -5.36 -15.55 -17.11
CA LEU A 30 -4.38 -15.01 -18.07
C LEU A 30 -3.45 -13.95 -17.44
N PHE A 31 -4.02 -13.03 -16.66
CA PHE A 31 -3.24 -11.94 -16.04
C PHE A 31 -2.19 -12.46 -15.06
N GLY A 32 -2.55 -13.48 -14.25
CA GLY A 32 -1.62 -14.12 -13.33
C GLY A 32 -0.50 -14.88 -14.04
N HIS A 33 -0.79 -15.51 -15.18
CA HIS A 33 0.22 -16.20 -15.99
C HIS A 33 1.17 -15.22 -16.67
N VAL A 34 0.65 -14.15 -17.29
CA VAL A 34 1.48 -13.10 -17.91
C VAL A 34 2.40 -12.44 -16.88
N THR A 35 1.87 -12.10 -15.70
CA THR A 35 2.67 -11.53 -14.60
C THR A 35 3.89 -12.40 -14.29
N ARG A 36 3.70 -13.73 -14.15
CA ARG A 36 4.80 -14.66 -13.86
C ARG A 36 5.76 -14.83 -15.04
N LEU A 37 5.24 -14.89 -16.27
CA LEU A 37 6.07 -14.98 -17.48
C LEU A 37 6.99 -13.77 -17.63
N MET A 38 6.53 -12.60 -17.19
CA MET A 38 7.35 -11.38 -17.15
C MET A 38 8.30 -11.30 -15.94
N GLY A 39 8.36 -12.35 -15.11
CA GLY A 39 9.28 -12.44 -13.97
C GLY A 39 8.78 -11.74 -12.70
N PHE A 40 7.57 -11.16 -12.69
CA PHE A 40 7.03 -10.51 -11.50
C PHE A 40 6.57 -11.53 -10.46
N ARG A 41 6.93 -11.26 -9.20
CA ARG A 41 6.57 -12.11 -8.06
C ARG A 41 5.25 -11.67 -7.42
N LEU A 42 4.91 -10.38 -7.48
CA LEU A 42 3.64 -9.86 -7.00
C LEU A 42 2.70 -9.54 -8.17
N GLN A 43 1.41 -9.85 -8.00
CA GLN A 43 0.39 -9.53 -9.02
C GLN A 43 0.20 -8.02 -9.23
N THR A 44 0.49 -7.22 -8.21
CA THR A 44 0.43 -5.76 -8.27
C THR A 44 1.53 -5.16 -9.13
N ASP A 45 2.65 -5.87 -9.33
CA ASP A 45 3.84 -5.33 -9.99
C ASP A 45 3.66 -5.11 -11.48
N LEU A 46 2.80 -5.89 -12.15
CA LEU A 46 2.57 -5.71 -13.58
C LEU A 46 1.98 -4.34 -13.91
N HIS A 47 1.02 -3.84 -13.11
CA HIS A 47 0.47 -2.49 -13.28
C HIS A 47 1.46 -1.41 -12.88
N GLU A 48 2.25 -1.63 -11.83
CA GLU A 48 3.31 -0.70 -11.42
C GLU A 48 4.38 -0.56 -12.50
N TRP A 49 4.80 -1.67 -13.12
CA TRP A 49 5.72 -1.71 -14.25
C TRP A 49 5.16 -1.05 -15.50
N ALA A 50 3.93 -1.38 -15.88
CA ALA A 50 3.30 -0.74 -17.03
C ALA A 50 3.22 0.79 -16.82
N SER A 51 2.87 1.20 -15.60
CA SER A 51 2.87 2.61 -15.21
C SER A 51 4.28 3.22 -15.29
N GLU A 52 5.32 2.52 -14.85
CA GLU A 52 6.71 2.95 -14.99
C GLU A 52 7.10 3.23 -16.44
N ILE A 53 6.77 2.34 -17.36
CA ILE A 53 7.19 2.44 -18.77
C ILE A 53 6.25 3.24 -19.68
N GLY A 54 5.16 3.81 -19.15
CA GLY A 54 4.23 4.60 -19.98
C GLY A 54 3.05 3.82 -20.56
N VAL A 55 2.89 2.55 -20.23
CA VAL A 55 1.86 1.66 -20.79
C VAL A 55 0.63 1.60 -19.89
N ARG A 56 -0.55 1.79 -20.47
CA ARG A 56 -1.82 1.64 -19.76
C ARG A 56 -2.35 0.22 -19.92
N LEU A 57 -2.51 -0.48 -18.80
CA LEU A 57 -3.17 -1.77 -18.74
C LEU A 57 -4.62 -1.64 -18.29
N PRO A 58 -5.53 -2.51 -18.75
CA PRO A 58 -6.90 -2.54 -18.26
C PRO A 58 -6.92 -2.75 -16.74
N LEU A 59 -7.87 -2.08 -16.08
CA LEU A 59 -8.05 -2.18 -14.63
C LEU A 59 -9.02 -3.31 -14.31
N GLY A 60 -8.68 -4.15 -13.34
CA GLY A 60 -9.62 -5.13 -12.79
C GLY A 60 -10.66 -4.47 -11.88
N THR A 61 -11.80 -5.14 -11.68
CA THR A 61 -12.94 -4.65 -10.89
C THR A 61 -12.53 -4.13 -9.51
N LYS A 62 -11.70 -4.87 -8.77
CA LYS A 62 -11.23 -4.48 -7.42
C LYS A 62 -10.47 -3.15 -7.39
N ARG A 63 -9.78 -2.81 -8.48
CA ARG A 63 -9.06 -1.53 -8.59
C ARG A 63 -10.01 -0.41 -8.96
N GLN A 64 -10.94 -0.66 -9.87
CA GLN A 64 -11.99 0.30 -10.20
C GLN A 64 -12.82 0.69 -8.97
N GLU A 65 -13.28 -0.31 -8.21
CA GLU A 65 -14.01 -0.10 -6.94
C GLU A 65 -13.23 0.76 -5.94
N ARG A 66 -11.90 0.60 -5.91
CA ARG A 66 -11.01 1.39 -5.04
C ARG A 66 -10.90 2.83 -5.51
N ILE A 67 -10.69 3.05 -6.81
CA ILE A 67 -10.66 4.39 -7.42
C ILE A 67 -11.97 5.11 -7.14
N ASP A 68 -13.11 4.43 -7.29
CA ASP A 68 -14.43 5.00 -7.02
C ASP A 68 -14.61 5.33 -5.53
N LEU A 69 -14.13 4.46 -4.63
CA LEU A 69 -14.15 4.72 -3.18
C LEU A 69 -13.29 5.94 -2.82
N ILE A 70 -12.11 6.07 -3.40
CA ILE A 70 -11.23 7.22 -3.22
C ILE A 70 -11.91 8.50 -3.70
N ALA A 71 -12.52 8.46 -4.90
CA ALA A 71 -13.27 9.58 -5.44
C ALA A 71 -14.42 10.03 -4.52
N ARG A 72 -15.20 9.08 -3.98
CA ARG A 72 -16.29 9.38 -3.03
C ARG A 72 -15.80 9.96 -1.71
N ARG A 73 -14.62 9.57 -1.24
CA ARG A 73 -14.03 10.13 -0.01
C ARG A 73 -13.34 11.49 -0.23
N GLY A 74 -13.05 11.85 -1.47
CA GLY A 74 -12.48 13.15 -1.82
C GLY A 74 -11.01 13.33 -1.41
N ILE A 75 -10.31 12.26 -1.03
CA ILE A 75 -8.88 12.30 -0.69
C ILE A 75 -8.16 11.05 -1.17
N LEU A 76 -6.99 11.23 -1.78
CA LEU A 76 -6.11 10.15 -2.23
C LEU A 76 -5.01 9.89 -1.19
N PHE A 77 -5.16 8.82 -0.41
CA PHE A 77 -4.12 8.37 0.50
C PHE A 77 -3.21 7.34 -0.18
N ILE A 78 -1.93 7.67 -0.30
CA ILE A 78 -0.90 6.74 -0.79
C ILE A 78 -0.40 5.91 0.40
N HIS A 79 -0.82 4.65 0.44
CA HIS A 79 -0.50 3.74 1.54
C HIS A 79 0.90 3.13 1.39
N VAL A 80 1.90 3.85 1.89
CA VAL A 80 3.29 3.37 2.01
C VAL A 80 3.38 2.25 3.06
N PRO A 81 3.93 1.07 2.72
CA PRO A 81 4.14 -0.03 3.66
C PRO A 81 4.98 0.40 4.87
N LYS A 82 4.64 -0.14 6.05
CA LYS A 82 5.38 0.03 7.32
C LYS A 82 5.40 1.45 7.92
N ASN A 83 4.61 2.38 7.35
CA ASN A 83 4.43 3.75 7.86
C ASN A 83 3.12 3.93 8.65
N ALA A 84 2.69 2.88 9.35
CA ALA A 84 1.41 2.82 10.08
C ALA A 84 0.14 3.16 9.26
N GLY A 85 0.21 3.20 7.92
CA GLY A 85 -0.90 3.66 7.08
C GLY A 85 -2.17 2.80 7.11
N THR A 86 -2.16 1.61 7.72
CA THR A 86 -3.37 0.79 7.87
C THR A 86 -4.43 1.49 8.72
N SER A 87 -4.04 2.17 9.81
CA SER A 87 -5.00 2.89 10.66
C SER A 87 -5.61 4.07 9.91
N VAL A 88 -4.78 4.85 9.20
CA VAL A 88 -5.21 5.97 8.35
C VAL A 88 -6.16 5.49 7.26
N ALA A 89 -5.80 4.44 6.52
CA ALA A 89 -6.65 3.88 5.47
C ALA A 89 -8.00 3.39 6.03
N THR A 90 -7.98 2.76 7.20
CA THR A 90 -9.21 2.28 7.85
C THR A 90 -10.09 3.45 8.28
N ALA A 91 -9.51 4.52 8.84
CA ALA A 91 -10.22 5.74 9.20
C ALA A 91 -10.86 6.43 7.98
N LEU A 92 -10.12 6.55 6.87
CA LEU A 92 -10.59 7.24 5.67
C LEU A 92 -11.60 6.42 4.85
N TYR A 93 -11.36 5.12 4.71
CA TYR A 93 -12.06 4.28 3.73
C TYR A 93 -12.88 3.15 4.37
N GLY A 94 -12.80 2.96 5.69
CA GLY A 94 -13.43 1.83 6.39
C GLY A 94 -12.74 0.49 6.16
N ARG A 95 -11.58 0.47 5.48
CA ARG A 95 -10.81 -0.73 5.18
C ARG A 95 -9.36 -0.38 4.87
N ALA A 96 -8.47 -1.36 5.02
CA ALA A 96 -7.10 -1.21 4.54
C ALA A 96 -7.05 -1.16 3.00
N LEU A 97 -6.20 -0.29 2.46
CA LEU A 97 -5.93 -0.20 1.02
C LEU A 97 -4.76 -1.09 0.59
N SER A 98 -4.64 -1.32 -0.72
CA SER A 98 -3.46 -1.93 -1.32
C SER A 98 -2.32 -0.92 -1.42
N HIS A 99 -1.09 -1.42 -1.56
CA HIS A 99 0.10 -0.61 -1.78
C HIS A 99 0.23 -0.28 -3.27
N GLU A 100 -0.35 0.85 -3.69
CA GLU A 100 -0.28 1.37 -5.06
C GLU A 100 0.41 2.72 -5.06
N SER A 101 1.29 2.94 -6.03
CA SER A 101 2.07 4.18 -6.14
C SER A 101 1.23 5.34 -6.70
N MET A 102 1.68 6.56 -6.41
CA MET A 102 1.16 7.79 -7.01
C MET A 102 1.28 7.75 -8.54
N ARG A 103 2.37 7.17 -9.05
CA ARG A 103 2.58 6.92 -10.48
C ARG A 103 1.46 6.06 -11.08
N LEU A 104 1.08 4.97 -10.44
CA LEU A 104 -0.05 4.15 -10.90
C LEU A 104 -1.35 4.95 -10.92
N PHE A 105 -1.64 5.76 -9.90
CA PHE A 105 -2.83 6.61 -9.90
C PHE A 105 -2.81 7.69 -11.00
N LEU A 106 -1.65 8.29 -11.27
CA LEU A 106 -1.47 9.25 -12.35
C LEU A 106 -1.76 8.64 -13.74
N ASP A 107 -1.61 7.33 -13.90
CA ASP A 107 -1.92 6.64 -15.15
C ASP A 107 -3.33 6.08 -15.22
N ALA A 108 -3.75 5.39 -14.16
CA ALA A 108 -5.02 4.68 -14.09
C ALA A 108 -6.20 5.63 -13.87
N ALA A 109 -5.98 6.75 -13.16
CA ALA A 109 -7.01 7.73 -12.83
C ALA A 109 -6.44 9.17 -12.81
N PRO A 110 -5.89 9.68 -13.92
CA PRO A 110 -5.15 10.95 -13.98
C PRO A 110 -5.93 12.14 -13.46
N ARG A 111 -7.24 12.22 -13.76
CA ARG A 111 -8.10 13.31 -13.28
C ARG A 111 -8.16 13.29 -11.75
N LEU A 112 -8.49 12.15 -11.16
CA LEU A 112 -8.56 11.97 -9.70
C LEU A 112 -7.23 12.32 -9.05
N ALA A 113 -6.13 11.75 -9.54
CA ALA A 113 -4.79 11.92 -8.97
C ALA A 113 -4.32 13.39 -8.97
N ARG A 114 -4.76 14.19 -9.96
CA ARG A 114 -4.38 15.60 -10.08
C ARG A 114 -5.32 16.54 -9.33
N THR A 115 -6.59 16.18 -9.16
CA THR A 115 -7.59 17.09 -8.58
C THR A 115 -7.79 16.90 -7.08
N LEU A 116 -7.70 15.65 -6.58
CA LEU A 116 -7.91 15.41 -5.17
C LEU A 116 -6.68 15.83 -4.34
N PRO A 117 -6.88 16.30 -3.09
CA PRO A 117 -5.80 16.32 -2.12
C PRO A 117 -5.21 14.91 -2.00
N SER A 118 -3.88 14.83 -1.95
CA SER A 118 -3.18 13.56 -1.77
C SER A 118 -2.28 13.62 -0.55
N VAL A 119 -2.26 12.52 0.22
CA VAL A 119 -1.49 12.41 1.45
C VAL A 119 -0.76 11.09 1.53
N ALA A 120 0.45 11.11 2.08
CA ALA A 120 1.21 9.92 2.45
C ALA A 120 1.83 10.14 3.83
N ILE A 121 1.94 9.07 4.61
CA ILE A 121 2.73 9.09 5.84
C ILE A 121 4.15 8.66 5.49
N LEU A 122 5.14 9.43 5.93
CA LEU A 122 6.56 9.10 5.89
C LEU A 122 7.05 8.63 7.24
N ARG A 123 8.09 7.81 7.24
CA ARG A 123 8.78 7.37 8.44
C ARG A 123 10.28 7.51 8.23
N ASP A 124 11.00 7.74 9.32
CA ASP A 124 12.46 7.64 9.31
C ASP A 124 12.88 6.32 8.63
N PRO A 125 13.75 6.36 7.60
CA PRO A 125 14.06 5.16 6.82
C PRO A 125 14.70 4.03 7.65
N VAL A 126 15.47 4.36 8.70
CA VAL A 126 16.08 3.38 9.61
C VAL A 126 15.01 2.68 10.43
N GLU A 127 14.12 3.45 11.05
CA GLU A 127 13.00 2.88 11.80
C GLU A 127 12.05 2.07 10.90
N ARG A 128 11.83 2.54 9.67
CA ARG A 128 11.00 1.84 8.69
C ARG A 128 11.62 0.50 8.32
N PHE A 129 12.93 0.47 8.09
CA PHE A 129 13.66 -0.77 7.84
C PHE A 129 13.55 -1.71 9.04
N ALA A 130 13.79 -1.23 10.27
CA ALA A 130 13.66 -2.04 11.48
C ALA A 130 12.24 -2.64 11.63
N SER A 131 11.21 -1.87 11.31
CA SER A 131 9.82 -2.35 11.28
C SER A 131 9.56 -3.41 10.21
N ALA A 132 10.16 -3.25 9.02
CA ALA A 132 10.06 -4.22 7.93
C ALA A 132 10.79 -5.52 8.26
N TYR A 133 12.01 -5.43 8.80
CA TYR A 133 12.83 -6.57 9.20
C TYR A 133 12.13 -7.47 10.24
N ARG A 134 11.56 -6.88 11.31
CA ARG A 134 10.79 -7.66 12.30
C ARG A 134 9.58 -8.35 11.67
N TYR A 135 8.82 -7.61 10.87
CA TYR A 135 7.65 -8.15 10.19
C TYR A 135 8.00 -9.27 9.19
N ALA A 136 9.15 -9.16 8.53
CA ALA A 136 9.71 -10.18 7.65
C ALA A 136 10.02 -11.47 8.43
N ARG A 137 10.69 -11.35 9.59
CA ARG A 137 11.03 -12.49 10.46
C ARG A 137 9.81 -13.17 11.08
N ASP A 138 8.81 -12.39 11.45
CA ASP A 138 7.54 -12.91 11.98
C ASP A 138 6.66 -13.54 10.88
N GLY A 139 7.05 -13.37 9.60
CA GLY A 139 6.27 -13.82 8.43
C GLY A 139 4.96 -13.06 8.25
N GLY A 140 4.75 -11.97 8.98
CA GLY A 140 3.50 -11.21 8.98
C GLY A 140 3.14 -10.56 10.31
N SER A 141 1.86 -10.22 10.42
CA SER A 141 1.14 -9.89 11.64
C SER A 141 -0.12 -10.75 11.69
N ARG A 142 -0.87 -10.66 12.80
CA ARG A 142 -2.14 -11.40 12.98
C ARG A 142 -3.13 -11.26 11.81
N HIS A 143 -3.11 -10.14 11.08
CA HIS A 143 -4.09 -9.82 10.05
C HIS A 143 -3.53 -9.81 8.62
N ARG A 144 -2.21 -9.87 8.45
CA ARG A 144 -1.53 -9.68 7.16
C ARG A 144 -0.24 -10.49 7.15
N ASN A 145 -0.01 -11.30 6.12
CA ASN A 145 1.26 -12.02 5.96
C ASN A 145 2.17 -11.32 4.95
N VAL A 146 3.48 -11.54 5.09
CA VAL A 146 4.44 -11.31 4.00
C VAL A 146 3.95 -12.06 2.76
N ALA A 147 4.11 -11.48 1.56
CA ALA A 147 3.59 -12.13 0.38
C ALA A 147 4.24 -13.53 0.19
N PRO A 148 3.45 -14.55 -0.20
CA PRO A 148 3.93 -15.93 -0.25
C PRO A 148 5.28 -16.14 -0.97
N PRO A 149 5.59 -15.46 -2.10
CA PRO A 149 6.87 -15.63 -2.80
C PRO A 149 8.12 -15.20 -1.99
N PHE A 150 7.94 -14.42 -0.92
CA PHE A 150 9.03 -13.87 -0.11
C PHE A 150 9.06 -14.45 1.31
N ARG A 151 7.91 -14.89 1.83
CA ARG A 151 7.69 -15.23 3.23
C ARG A 151 8.74 -16.18 3.80
N ASP A 152 8.95 -17.33 3.16
CA ASP A 152 9.85 -18.35 3.72
C ASP A 152 11.31 -17.90 3.76
N ARG A 153 11.76 -17.15 2.75
CA ARG A 153 13.11 -16.55 2.76
C ARG A 153 13.23 -15.54 3.89
N TYR A 154 12.22 -14.70 4.05
CA TYR A 154 12.23 -13.57 4.98
C TYR A 154 12.19 -14.02 6.44
N MET A 155 11.45 -15.09 6.73
CA MET A 155 11.44 -15.72 8.05
C MET A 155 12.79 -16.35 8.43
N ARG A 156 13.62 -16.69 7.43
CA ARG A 156 14.95 -17.29 7.63
C ARG A 156 16.08 -16.28 7.77
N PHE A 157 15.81 -14.97 7.73
CA PHE A 157 16.84 -13.98 8.07
C PHE A 157 17.28 -14.19 9.53
N GLY A 158 18.53 -14.63 9.69
CA GLY A 158 19.19 -14.82 10.98
C GLY A 158 19.77 -13.52 11.53
N SER A 159 20.14 -12.59 10.64
CA SER A 159 20.72 -11.29 11.01
C SER A 159 20.13 -10.13 10.21
N VAL A 160 20.45 -8.90 10.63
CA VAL A 160 20.16 -7.69 9.84
C VAL A 160 20.97 -7.70 8.54
N ASP A 161 22.21 -8.20 8.58
CA ASP A 161 23.06 -8.28 7.41
C ASP A 161 22.47 -9.22 6.35
N ASP A 162 21.81 -10.32 6.73
CA ASP A 162 21.13 -11.22 5.77
C ASP A 162 20.03 -10.49 4.99
N ALA A 163 19.29 -9.61 5.68
CA ALA A 163 18.25 -8.80 5.06
C ALA A 163 18.87 -7.75 4.14
N LEU A 164 19.94 -7.07 4.57
CA LEU A 164 20.63 -6.07 3.75
C LEU A 164 21.29 -6.71 2.52
N ASP A 165 21.94 -7.86 2.67
CA ASP A 165 22.51 -8.65 1.57
C ASP A 165 21.41 -9.01 0.55
N HIS A 166 20.24 -9.43 1.03
CA HIS A 166 19.10 -9.69 0.16
C HIS A 166 18.66 -8.45 -0.63
N LEU A 167 18.60 -7.27 0.01
CA LEU A 167 18.19 -6.03 -0.64
C LEU A 167 19.23 -5.54 -1.66
N GLU A 168 20.51 -5.61 -1.32
CA GLU A 168 21.61 -5.17 -2.19
C GLU A 168 21.81 -6.10 -3.39
N GLN A 169 21.55 -7.40 -3.25
CA GLN A 169 21.60 -8.36 -4.35
C GLN A 169 20.36 -8.29 -5.27
N ALA A 170 19.31 -7.56 -4.87
CA ALA A 170 18.11 -7.46 -5.68
C ALA A 170 18.38 -6.61 -6.94
N ARG A 171 18.35 -7.24 -8.11
CA ARG A 171 18.53 -6.55 -9.41
C ARG A 171 17.42 -5.53 -9.74
N SER A 172 16.31 -5.57 -9.02
CA SER A 172 15.15 -4.70 -9.23
C SER A 172 14.29 -4.66 -7.97
N LEU A 173 13.61 -3.53 -7.73
CA LEU A 173 12.62 -3.38 -6.66
C LEU A 173 11.38 -4.28 -6.87
N TYR A 174 11.12 -4.73 -8.11
CA TYR A 174 10.11 -5.75 -8.40
C TYR A 174 10.47 -7.14 -7.85
N HIS A 175 11.73 -7.37 -7.48
CA HIS A 175 12.20 -8.63 -6.91
C HIS A 175 12.23 -8.66 -5.38
N ILE A 176 11.66 -7.63 -4.74
CA ILE A 176 11.49 -7.56 -3.28
C ILE A 176 10.03 -7.26 -2.93
N ASP A 177 9.62 -7.69 -1.73
CA ASP A 177 8.29 -7.41 -1.19
C ASP A 177 8.11 -5.91 -0.92
N HIS A 178 6.87 -5.44 -1.01
CA HIS A 178 6.47 -4.07 -0.69
C HIS A 178 7.02 -3.57 0.65
N ILE A 179 7.13 -4.41 1.69
CA ILE A 179 7.62 -3.99 3.02
C ILE A 179 9.06 -3.44 3.01
N PHE A 180 9.88 -3.85 2.04
CA PHE A 180 11.25 -3.40 1.89
C PHE A 180 11.44 -2.37 0.77
N ARG A 181 10.43 -2.10 -0.07
CA ARG A 181 10.56 -1.08 -1.10
C ARG A 181 10.74 0.32 -0.49
N PRO A 182 11.55 1.19 -1.10
CA PRO A 182 11.66 2.58 -0.68
C PRO A 182 10.30 3.27 -0.64
N GLN A 183 10.12 4.23 0.26
CA GLN A 183 8.95 5.09 0.35
C GLN A 183 8.81 5.92 -0.92
N SER A 184 9.93 6.39 -1.47
CA SER A 184 10.03 7.11 -2.74
C SER A 184 9.32 6.37 -3.89
N TRP A 185 9.40 5.04 -3.95
CA TRP A 185 8.66 4.19 -4.92
C TRP A 185 7.18 4.54 -5.02
N TYR A 186 6.57 4.86 -3.89
CA TYR A 186 5.12 5.06 -3.79
C TYR A 186 4.71 6.50 -4.02
N ILE A 187 5.58 7.47 -3.73
CA ILE A 187 5.17 8.88 -3.66
C ILE A 187 5.69 9.74 -4.81
N THR A 188 6.59 9.21 -5.65
CA THR A 188 7.13 9.96 -6.79
C THR A 188 6.39 9.71 -8.10
N ASP A 189 6.54 10.65 -9.04
CA ASP A 189 6.18 10.45 -10.45
C ASP A 189 7.23 9.59 -11.19
N ARG A 190 7.05 9.44 -12.51
CA ARG A 190 8.00 8.72 -13.38
C ARG A 190 9.38 9.38 -13.45
N GLN A 191 9.46 10.68 -13.19
CA GLN A 191 10.69 11.46 -13.19
C GLN A 191 11.41 11.40 -11.83
N GLY A 192 10.88 10.63 -10.87
CA GLY A 192 11.45 10.52 -9.53
C GLY A 192 11.17 11.73 -8.64
N ARG A 193 10.26 12.63 -9.04
CA ARG A 193 9.90 13.82 -8.26
C ARG A 193 8.73 13.52 -7.34
N PRO A 194 8.70 14.05 -6.10
CA PRO A 194 7.54 13.91 -5.22
C PRO A 194 6.26 14.38 -5.93
N ALA A 195 5.24 13.53 -5.93
CA ALA A 195 3.97 13.79 -6.60
C ALA A 195 2.77 13.79 -5.63
N VAL A 196 3.01 13.54 -4.34
CA VAL A 196 1.99 13.60 -3.28
C VAL A 196 2.01 14.99 -2.64
N ARG A 197 0.82 15.58 -2.44
CA ARG A 197 0.68 16.97 -1.94
C ARG A 197 1.10 17.12 -0.48
N HIS A 198 0.69 16.18 0.38
CA HIS A 198 0.98 16.23 1.81
C HIS A 198 1.83 15.02 2.22
N LEU A 199 3.07 15.27 2.62
CA LEU A 199 3.97 14.27 3.19
C LEU A 199 4.03 14.50 4.70
N ILE A 200 3.47 13.58 5.48
CA ILE A 200 3.30 13.74 6.92
C ILE A 200 4.25 12.79 7.64
N ASP A 201 5.07 13.30 8.55
CA ASP A 201 5.87 12.45 9.42
C ASP A 201 4.96 11.56 10.27
N LEU A 202 5.31 10.29 10.42
CA LEU A 202 4.62 9.34 11.28
C LEU A 202 4.45 9.87 12.71
N ARG A 203 5.40 10.67 13.21
CA ARG A 203 5.33 11.31 14.54
C ARG A 203 4.21 12.35 14.63
N ASP A 204 3.80 12.93 13.50
CA ASP A 204 2.70 13.89 13.41
C ASP A 204 1.35 13.22 13.06
N ILE A 205 1.25 11.89 13.04
CA ILE A 205 0.04 11.18 12.61
C ILE A 205 -1.20 11.48 13.47
N ALA A 206 -1.02 11.75 14.77
CA ALA A 206 -2.12 12.12 15.66
C ALA A 206 -2.69 13.51 15.30
N HIS A 207 -1.88 14.37 14.71
CA HIS A 207 -2.21 15.73 14.27
C HIS A 207 -2.56 15.78 12.78
N LEU A 208 -2.85 14.63 12.16
CA LEU A 208 -3.13 14.55 10.73
C LEU A 208 -4.26 15.50 10.25
N PRO A 209 -5.40 15.67 10.96
CA PRO A 209 -6.41 16.67 10.60
C PRO A 209 -5.89 18.11 10.64
N ASP A 210 -4.93 18.42 11.51
CA ASP A 210 -4.37 19.76 11.63
C ASP A 210 -3.43 20.08 10.48
N ARG A 211 -2.65 19.07 10.05
CA ARG A 211 -1.66 19.15 8.96
C ARG A 211 -2.25 19.05 7.55
N VAL A 212 -3.42 18.44 7.42
CA VAL A 212 -4.13 18.28 6.13
C VAL A 212 -5.52 18.90 6.28
N PRO A 213 -5.69 20.19 5.91
CA PRO A 213 -6.95 20.90 6.09
C PRO A 213 -8.17 20.18 5.52
N GLU A 214 -7.99 19.44 4.42
CA GLU A 214 -9.03 18.65 3.75
C GLU A 214 -9.52 17.47 4.61
N LEU A 215 -8.78 17.07 5.65
CA LEU A 215 -9.16 16.05 6.61
C LEU A 215 -9.94 16.60 7.82
N ARG A 216 -9.98 17.91 8.06
CA ARG A 216 -10.66 18.50 9.24
C ARG A 216 -12.15 18.21 9.30
N THR A 217 -12.79 18.11 8.13
CA THR A 217 -14.22 17.78 8.03
C THR A 217 -14.47 16.28 8.16
N LEU A 218 -13.44 15.44 8.03
CA LEU A 218 -13.53 14.00 8.22
C LEU A 218 -13.35 13.69 9.70
N ARG A 219 -14.32 12.97 10.28
CA ARG A 219 -14.18 12.42 11.64
C ARG A 219 -13.19 11.25 11.62
N LEU A 220 -11.91 11.55 11.83
CA LEU A 220 -10.89 10.53 12.03
C LEU A 220 -10.88 10.12 13.52
N PRO A 221 -10.90 8.80 13.83
CA PRO A 221 -10.65 8.35 15.19
C PRO A 221 -9.24 8.76 15.62
N HIS A 222 -9.01 8.86 16.93
CA HIS A 222 -7.67 9.18 17.46
C HIS A 222 -6.65 8.15 16.94
N LEU A 223 -5.74 8.62 16.09
CA LEU A 223 -4.68 7.80 15.51
C LEU A 223 -3.52 7.79 16.49
N ASN A 224 -3.25 6.65 17.10
CA ASN A 224 -2.12 6.52 18.02
C ASN A 224 -0.82 6.38 17.26
N GLU A 225 0.23 6.98 17.82
CA GLU A 225 1.60 6.69 17.42
C GLU A 225 1.92 5.22 17.66
N SER A 226 2.43 4.54 16.63
CA SER A 226 2.92 3.18 16.81
C SER A 226 4.24 3.23 17.58
N ARG A 227 4.33 2.50 18.70
CA ARG A 227 5.60 2.36 19.45
C ARG A 227 6.69 1.82 18.52
N SER A 228 7.79 2.56 18.39
CA SER A 228 9.00 2.08 17.76
C SER A 228 9.82 1.32 18.81
N TYR A 229 10.09 0.04 18.57
CA TYR A 229 11.10 -0.67 19.34
C TYR A 229 12.44 -0.52 18.61
N PRO A 230 13.45 0.11 19.24
CA PRO A 230 14.74 0.31 18.60
C PRO A 230 15.37 -1.04 18.30
N LEU A 231 15.86 -1.18 17.07
CA LEU A 231 16.75 -2.26 16.68
C LEU A 231 18.16 -1.70 16.83
N THR A 232 19.02 -2.34 17.62
CA THR A 232 20.41 -1.92 17.74
C THR A 232 21.12 -2.25 16.42
N LEU A 233 21.55 -1.20 15.72
CA LEU A 233 22.22 -1.29 14.42
C LEU A 233 23.64 -0.76 14.54
N THR A 234 24.59 -1.47 13.94
CA THR A 234 25.97 -0.97 13.81
C THR A 234 26.03 0.19 12.82
N ASP A 235 27.06 1.03 12.90
CA ASP A 235 27.26 2.12 11.95
C ASP A 235 27.30 1.62 10.50
N ARG A 236 28.00 0.49 10.27
CA ARG A 236 28.01 -0.21 8.97
C ARG A 236 26.61 -0.55 8.47
N GLN A 237 25.73 -1.07 9.34
CA GLN A 237 24.37 -1.41 8.95
C GLN A 237 23.54 -0.16 8.64
N GLN A 238 23.72 0.92 9.41
CA GLN A 238 23.05 2.19 9.15
C GLN A 238 23.49 2.81 7.81
N GLU A 239 24.77 2.73 7.48
CA GLU A 239 25.30 3.18 6.18
C GLU A 239 24.71 2.40 5.02
N ARG A 240 24.61 1.07 5.14
CA ARG A 240 23.98 0.21 4.13
C ARG A 240 22.49 0.55 3.93
N ILE A 241 21.76 0.76 5.03
CA ILE A 241 20.37 1.24 4.99
C ILE A 241 20.29 2.60 4.29
N ARG A 242 21.19 3.54 4.62
CA ARG A 242 21.24 4.87 3.99
C ARG A 242 21.55 4.80 2.50
N ALA A 243 22.45 3.92 2.09
CA ALA A 243 22.76 3.70 0.68
C ALA A 243 21.54 3.16 -0.09
N PHE A 244 20.88 2.12 0.43
CA PHE A 244 19.72 1.52 -0.22
C PHE A 244 18.51 2.46 -0.26
N TYR A 245 18.26 3.20 0.82
CA TYR A 245 17.12 4.13 0.95
C TYR A 245 17.49 5.60 0.72
N ARG A 246 18.56 5.90 -0.04
CA ARG A 246 19.06 7.27 -0.24
C ARG A 246 17.98 8.27 -0.63
N ALA A 247 17.09 7.89 -1.55
CA ALA A 247 15.98 8.75 -1.97
C ALA A 247 14.98 9.01 -0.84
N ASP A 248 14.73 8.04 0.03
CA ASP A 248 13.85 8.23 1.19
C ASP A 248 14.46 9.17 2.21
N PHE A 249 15.77 9.10 2.45
CA PHE A 249 16.47 10.06 3.33
C PHE A 249 16.34 11.49 2.78
N ALA A 250 16.58 11.69 1.48
CA ALA A 250 16.42 13.01 0.87
C ALA A 250 14.98 13.55 0.99
N LEU A 251 13.98 12.67 0.85
CA LEU A 251 12.56 13.03 1.03
C LEU A 251 12.21 13.31 2.48
N PHE A 252 12.76 12.53 3.40
CA PHE A 252 12.53 12.72 4.82
C PHE A 252 13.17 14.04 5.22
N ASP A 253 14.48 14.22 5.07
CA ASP A 253 15.20 15.39 5.58
C ASP A 253 14.77 16.72 4.93
N GLY A 254 14.25 16.69 3.70
CA GLY A 254 13.77 17.88 2.98
C GLY A 254 12.31 18.28 3.22
N ARG A 255 11.61 17.64 4.17
CA ARG A 255 10.18 17.88 4.46
C ARG A 255 9.91 19.14 5.27
#